data_AF-G3B3S2-F1
#
_entry.id   AF-G3B3S2-F1
#
_cell.length_a   1.000
_cell.length_b   1.000
_cell.length_c   1.000
_cell.angle_alpha   90.00
_cell.angle_beta   90.00
_cell.angle_gamma   90.00
#
_symmetry.space_group_name_H-M   'P 1'
#
loop_
_entity.id
_entity.type
_entity.pdbx_description
1 polymer ?
#
loop_
_entity_poly.entity_id
_entity_poly.type
_entity_poly.pdbx_seq_one_letter_code
_entity_poly.pdbx_strand_id
1 'polypeptide(L)'
;MESPLTEDVLNGSPSLKIPSETINKEIAEFLDSLESQPKFNPNIKFDPNEHILYKDEDYDTFRKLTLQDLGIHKTHVPRVSDLAVTDPFPLFTKEACDMMKWESFQLKCLDKYGRLPKLARGFTSLDFQICGYINHAPFTKAAWTHPRTQEILNNIAGINLKIMFDYEIAHINASLINKDFPVGQKMGEEADMATIYDWHYDSNSFVIVLMLSTNDDMIGGKTGLIDGNERVISISEPKVGYACLLQGRVVRHVATKPVTNHERISSVVGYIPESVEITDTTVLTSFKPSVLPRSIHDEYYPAWCEYRFSRLEEMLKHKKEQLKRKEGHFDQKDVIAFCKQLEDYVLKTYNEFELYDNPPYPPKIYSTPYNDL
;
A
#
# COMPACT_ATOMS: atom_id res chain seq x y z
N MET A 1 23.05 18.83 -10.53
CA MET A 1 22.64 17.78 -9.58
C MET A 1 22.83 16.47 -10.32
N GLU A 2 23.61 15.54 -9.76
CA GLU A 2 23.72 14.19 -10.33
C GLU A 2 22.34 13.55 -10.36
N SER A 3 22.07 12.78 -11.42
CA SER A 3 20.80 12.08 -11.55
C SER A 3 20.62 11.10 -10.37
N PRO A 4 19.47 11.11 -9.68
CA PRO A 4 19.16 10.15 -8.62
C PRO A 4 18.99 8.71 -9.16
N LEU A 5 18.87 8.57 -10.50
CA LEU A 5 18.95 7.31 -11.22
C LEU A 5 20.41 6.88 -11.30
N THR A 6 20.92 6.38 -10.18
CA THR A 6 22.23 5.73 -10.13
C THR A 6 22.20 4.44 -10.94
N GLU A 7 23.38 3.94 -11.32
CA GLU A 7 23.49 2.61 -11.95
C GLU A 7 22.88 1.52 -11.05
N ASP A 8 22.95 1.68 -9.73
CA ASP A 8 22.27 0.77 -8.79
C ASP A 8 20.74 0.82 -8.96
N VAL A 9 20.11 2.00 -8.95
CA VAL A 9 18.65 2.15 -9.13
C VAL A 9 18.19 1.61 -10.49
N LEU A 10 18.92 1.96 -11.57
CA LEU A 10 18.62 1.51 -12.93
C LEU A 10 18.67 -0.01 -13.05
N ASN A 11 19.60 -0.67 -12.35
CA ASN A 11 19.71 -2.12 -12.31
C ASN A 11 18.83 -2.80 -11.24
N GLY A 12 17.83 -2.09 -10.71
CA GLY A 12 16.87 -2.64 -9.73
C GLY A 12 17.44 -2.74 -8.31
N SER A 13 18.34 -1.83 -7.92
CA SER A 13 18.96 -1.72 -6.59
C SER A 13 19.60 -3.02 -6.07
N PRO A 14 20.53 -3.66 -6.82
CA PRO A 14 21.17 -4.89 -6.38
C PRO A 14 21.94 -4.73 -5.05
N SER A 15 22.42 -3.52 -4.73
CA SER A 15 23.09 -3.24 -3.45
C SER A 15 22.19 -3.44 -2.22
N LEU A 16 20.87 -3.47 -2.42
CA LEU A 16 19.86 -3.62 -1.36
C LEU A 16 19.13 -4.97 -1.44
N LYS A 17 19.70 -5.96 -2.14
CA LYS A 17 19.16 -7.33 -2.08
C LYS A 17 19.15 -7.87 -0.66
N ILE A 18 18.17 -8.74 -0.38
CA ILE A 18 18.13 -9.50 0.87
C ILE A 18 19.40 -10.37 0.94
N PRO A 19 20.17 -10.34 2.04
CA PRO A 19 21.39 -11.13 2.15
C PRO A 19 21.12 -12.63 1.99
N SER A 20 22.02 -13.33 1.29
CA SER A 20 21.88 -14.78 1.08
C SER A 20 21.85 -15.58 2.39
N GLU A 21 22.52 -15.10 3.43
CA GLU A 21 22.45 -15.70 4.77
C GLU A 21 21.02 -15.67 5.32
N THR A 22 20.34 -14.52 5.22
CA THR A 22 18.94 -14.37 5.63
C THR A 22 18.00 -15.25 4.82
N ILE A 23 18.26 -15.39 3.51
CA ILE A 23 17.48 -16.28 2.64
C ILE A 23 17.67 -17.74 3.06
N ASN A 24 18.91 -18.17 3.26
CA ASN A 24 19.25 -19.58 3.51
C ASN A 24 19.00 -20.04 4.94
N LYS A 25 18.83 -19.12 5.90
CA LYS A 25 18.57 -19.43 7.32
C LYS A 25 17.16 -19.02 7.70
N GLU A 26 16.91 -17.74 7.98
CA GLU A 26 15.65 -17.29 8.55
C GLU A 26 14.45 -17.51 7.62
N ILE A 27 14.60 -17.21 6.32
CA ILE A 27 13.52 -17.39 5.33
C ILE A 27 13.31 -18.88 5.00
N ALA A 28 14.37 -19.66 4.82
CA ALA A 28 14.26 -21.10 4.55
C ALA A 28 13.50 -21.81 5.68
N GLU A 29 13.88 -21.56 6.93
CA GLU A 29 13.20 -22.13 8.09
C GLU A 29 11.76 -21.62 8.24
N PHE A 30 11.50 -20.36 7.88
CA PHE A 30 10.15 -19.82 7.82
C PHE A 30 9.28 -20.55 6.80
N LEU A 31 9.79 -20.79 5.59
CA LEU A 31 9.09 -21.58 4.57
C LEU A 31 8.86 -23.02 5.03
N ASP A 32 9.88 -23.69 5.59
CA ASP A 32 9.75 -25.03 6.16
C ASP A 32 8.64 -25.10 7.22
N SER A 33 8.48 -24.04 8.02
CA SER A 33 7.41 -23.94 9.02
C SER A 33 6.00 -23.83 8.41
N LEU A 34 5.87 -23.19 7.24
CA LEU A 34 4.62 -23.14 6.50
C LEU A 34 4.32 -24.48 5.81
N GLU A 35 5.34 -25.08 5.21
CA GLU A 35 5.23 -26.32 4.44
C GLU A 35 4.97 -27.56 5.31
N SER A 36 5.44 -27.53 6.56
CA SER A 36 5.21 -28.60 7.54
C SER A 36 3.82 -28.59 8.17
N GLN A 37 2.99 -27.57 7.89
CA GLN A 37 1.62 -27.54 8.43
C GLN A 37 0.77 -28.69 7.86
N PRO A 38 -0.06 -29.39 8.65
CA PRO A 38 -0.77 -30.61 8.22
C PRO A 38 -1.68 -30.46 7.00
N LYS A 39 -2.17 -29.24 6.72
CA LYS A 39 -3.08 -28.93 5.60
C LYS A 39 -2.39 -28.17 4.47
N PHE A 40 -1.07 -27.97 4.56
CA PHE A 40 -0.36 -27.22 3.54
C PHE A 40 -0.48 -27.91 2.17
N ASN A 41 -0.90 -27.13 1.17
CA ASN A 41 -0.97 -27.58 -0.20
C ASN A 41 -0.44 -26.45 -1.11
N PRO A 42 0.74 -26.61 -1.73
CA PRO A 42 1.32 -25.56 -2.58
C PRO A 42 0.52 -25.33 -3.87
N ASN A 43 -0.44 -26.21 -4.17
CA ASN A 43 -1.31 -26.13 -5.34
C ASN A 43 -2.74 -25.67 -5.02
N ILE A 44 -3.04 -25.32 -3.76
CA ILE A 44 -4.36 -24.82 -3.36
C ILE A 44 -4.75 -23.62 -4.24
N LYS A 45 -6.03 -23.54 -4.60
CA LYS A 45 -6.58 -22.43 -5.36
C LYS A 45 -7.40 -21.56 -4.44
N PHE A 46 -7.40 -20.26 -4.71
CA PHE A 46 -8.24 -19.35 -3.99
C PHE A 46 -9.71 -19.69 -4.25
N ASP A 47 -10.43 -20.02 -3.19
CA ASP A 47 -11.88 -20.14 -3.15
C ASP A 47 -12.43 -19.06 -2.21
N PRO A 48 -13.25 -18.11 -2.70
CA PRO A 48 -13.79 -17.05 -1.86
C PRO A 48 -14.62 -17.57 -0.68
N ASN A 49 -15.27 -18.73 -0.77
CA ASN A 49 -16.10 -19.26 0.31
C ASN A 49 -15.29 -19.87 1.45
N GLU A 50 -14.06 -20.30 1.16
CA GLU A 50 -13.15 -20.89 2.16
C GLU A 50 -12.13 -19.88 2.68
N HIS A 51 -11.73 -18.92 1.84
CA HIS A 51 -10.57 -18.07 2.09
C HIS A 51 -10.93 -16.63 2.48
N ILE A 52 -12.14 -16.14 2.16
CA ILE A 52 -12.63 -14.86 2.68
C ILE A 52 -13.30 -15.11 4.02
N LEU A 53 -12.80 -14.44 5.06
CA LEU A 53 -13.33 -14.51 6.41
C LEU A 53 -14.49 -13.53 6.63
N TYR A 54 -14.46 -12.40 5.94
CA TYR A 54 -15.45 -11.33 6.07
C TYR A 54 -16.85 -11.79 5.71
N LYS A 55 -17.82 -11.47 6.56
CA LYS A 55 -19.25 -11.62 6.32
C LYS A 55 -19.91 -10.26 6.28
N ASP A 56 -21.03 -10.13 5.56
CA ASP A 56 -21.70 -8.83 5.42
C ASP A 56 -22.15 -8.27 6.78
N GLU A 57 -22.45 -9.12 7.77
CA GLU A 57 -22.80 -8.72 9.13
C GLU A 57 -21.61 -8.12 9.90
N ASP A 58 -20.36 -8.41 9.48
CA ASP A 58 -19.17 -7.83 10.10
C ASP A 58 -19.08 -6.32 9.84
N TYR A 59 -19.80 -5.78 8.86
CA TYR A 59 -19.76 -4.36 8.50
C TYR A 59 -19.93 -3.45 9.71
N ASP A 60 -20.83 -3.76 10.64
CA ASP A 60 -21.12 -2.92 11.81
C ASP A 60 -20.25 -3.24 13.04
N THR A 61 -19.32 -4.19 12.93
CA THR A 61 -18.54 -4.70 14.09
C THR A 61 -17.24 -3.95 14.35
N PHE A 62 -16.79 -3.14 13.40
CA PHE A 62 -15.56 -2.36 13.49
C PHE A 62 -15.84 -0.88 13.23
N ARG A 63 -15.04 -0.02 13.86
CA ARG A 63 -15.17 1.43 13.70
C ARG A 63 -14.70 1.85 12.31
N LYS A 64 -15.47 2.74 11.70
CA LYS A 64 -15.12 3.47 10.47
C LYS A 64 -15.02 4.93 10.86
N LEU A 65 -13.82 5.50 10.83
CA LEU A 65 -13.61 6.92 11.12
C LEU A 65 -13.65 7.70 9.81
N THR A 66 -14.47 8.75 9.78
CA THR A 66 -14.51 9.70 8.67
C THR A 66 -13.46 10.79 8.85
N LEU A 67 -13.18 11.55 7.79
CA LEU A 67 -12.33 12.76 7.89
C LEU A 67 -12.92 13.76 8.89
N GLN A 68 -14.25 13.84 8.97
CA GLN A 68 -14.93 14.69 9.95
C GLN A 68 -14.73 14.21 11.38
N ASP A 69 -14.76 12.90 11.65
CA ASP A 69 -14.48 12.35 12.98
C ASP A 69 -13.04 12.64 13.43
N LEU A 70 -12.11 12.71 12.47
CA LEU A 70 -10.72 13.12 12.71
C LEU A 70 -10.54 14.65 12.72
N GLY A 71 -11.59 15.46 12.54
CA GLY A 71 -11.49 16.92 12.46
C GLY A 71 -10.67 17.43 11.26
N ILE A 72 -10.44 16.61 10.23
CA ILE A 72 -9.68 16.98 9.04
C ILE A 72 -10.63 17.70 8.07
N HIS A 73 -10.53 19.03 8.04
CA HIS A 73 -11.38 19.89 7.19
C HIS A 73 -10.66 20.44 5.96
N LYS A 74 -9.32 20.43 5.96
CA LYS A 74 -8.47 20.87 4.85
C LYS A 74 -7.56 19.73 4.43
N THR A 75 -7.35 19.58 3.13
CA THR A 75 -6.58 18.48 2.56
C THR A 75 -5.76 19.03 1.39
N HIS A 76 -4.54 18.54 1.19
CA HIS A 76 -3.65 19.00 0.11
C HIS A 76 -4.02 18.43 -1.28
N VAL A 77 -4.91 17.45 -1.30
CA VAL A 77 -5.56 16.92 -2.50
C VAL A 77 -7.07 16.82 -2.27
N PRO A 78 -7.89 16.76 -3.33
CA PRO A 78 -9.32 16.49 -3.18
C PRO A 78 -9.57 15.18 -2.41
N ARG A 79 -10.54 15.18 -1.50
CA ARG A 79 -10.98 13.93 -0.85
C ARG A 79 -11.71 13.04 -1.84
N VAL A 80 -11.44 11.75 -1.75
CA VAL A 80 -11.94 10.72 -2.65
C VAL A 80 -13.21 10.06 -2.08
N SER A 81 -13.27 9.92 -0.76
CA SER A 81 -14.43 9.47 0.02
C SER A 81 -14.42 10.18 1.39
N ASP A 82 -15.53 10.13 2.12
CA ASP A 82 -15.59 10.63 3.49
C ASP A 82 -14.90 9.68 4.49
N LEU A 83 -14.73 8.39 4.15
CA LEU A 83 -13.98 7.44 4.97
C LEU A 83 -12.50 7.86 5.06
N ALA A 84 -12.02 8.10 6.28
CA ALA A 84 -10.59 8.30 6.53
C ALA A 84 -9.88 6.98 6.71
N VAL A 85 -10.37 6.15 7.64
CA VAL A 85 -9.71 4.91 8.07
C VAL A 85 -10.70 3.96 8.75
N THR A 86 -10.35 2.69 8.82
CA THR A 86 -11.09 1.67 9.57
C THR A 86 -10.23 1.13 10.71
N ASP A 87 -10.85 0.76 11.84
CA ASP A 87 -10.21 -0.24 12.70
C ASP A 87 -10.11 -1.57 11.94
N PRO A 88 -9.16 -2.46 12.27
CA PRO A 88 -8.98 -3.70 11.53
C PRO A 88 -10.23 -4.58 11.52
N PHE A 89 -10.59 -5.08 10.34
CA PHE A 89 -11.72 -5.98 10.12
C PHE A 89 -11.24 -7.33 9.54
N PRO A 90 -11.94 -8.44 9.82
CA PRO A 90 -11.55 -9.74 9.26
C PRO A 90 -11.68 -9.71 7.74
N LEU A 91 -10.66 -10.14 6.99
CA LEU A 91 -10.74 -10.20 5.52
C LEU A 91 -10.46 -11.59 5.00
N PHE A 92 -9.31 -12.17 5.35
CA PHE A 92 -8.88 -13.47 4.86
C PHE A 92 -8.65 -14.45 6.01
N THR A 93 -8.82 -15.74 5.73
CA THR A 93 -8.52 -16.80 6.70
C THR A 93 -7.01 -16.95 6.92
N LYS A 94 -6.63 -17.63 8.00
CA LYS A 94 -5.21 -17.94 8.27
C LYS A 94 -4.57 -18.77 7.15
N GLU A 95 -5.31 -19.72 6.57
CA GLU A 95 -4.84 -20.54 5.44
C GLU A 95 -4.51 -19.68 4.22
N ALA A 96 -5.38 -18.73 3.90
CA ALA A 96 -5.12 -17.76 2.85
C ALA A 96 -3.89 -16.89 3.14
N CYS A 97 -3.73 -16.42 4.37
CA CYS A 97 -2.57 -15.63 4.79
C CYS A 97 -1.26 -16.43 4.70
N ASP A 98 -1.27 -17.70 5.11
CA ASP A 98 -0.12 -18.59 5.02
C ASP A 98 0.25 -18.86 3.56
N MET A 99 -0.73 -19.05 2.68
CA MET A 99 -0.50 -19.20 1.25
C MET A 99 0.09 -17.93 0.61
N MET A 100 -0.42 -16.74 0.96
CA MET A 100 0.13 -15.46 0.49
C MET A 100 1.58 -15.25 0.95
N LYS A 101 1.91 -15.62 2.19
CA LYS A 101 3.29 -15.60 2.70
C LYS A 101 4.16 -16.59 1.92
N TRP A 102 3.70 -17.82 1.73
CA TRP A 102 4.48 -18.83 1.01
C TRP A 102 4.77 -18.40 -0.43
N GLU A 103 3.79 -17.88 -1.18
CA GLU A 103 3.99 -17.44 -2.57
C GLU A 103 4.97 -16.26 -2.67
N SER A 104 4.87 -15.29 -1.76
CA SER A 104 5.71 -14.08 -1.77
C SER A 104 7.15 -14.36 -1.37
N PHE A 105 7.39 -15.33 -0.49
CA PHE A 105 8.73 -15.69 0.02
C PHE A 105 9.45 -16.74 -0.84
N GLN A 106 8.88 -17.17 -1.96
CA GLN A 106 9.59 -18.06 -2.88
C GLN A 106 10.88 -17.39 -3.39
N LEU A 107 11.95 -18.18 -3.58
CA LEU A 107 13.26 -17.66 -3.99
C LEU A 107 13.20 -16.82 -5.27
N LYS A 108 12.40 -17.24 -6.26
CA LYS A 108 12.17 -16.48 -7.50
C LYS A 108 11.58 -15.07 -7.26
N CYS A 109 10.77 -14.93 -6.22
CA CYS A 109 10.16 -13.66 -5.81
C CYS A 109 11.20 -12.83 -5.07
N LEU A 110 11.91 -13.42 -4.09
CA LEU A 110 12.91 -12.72 -3.28
C LEU A 110 14.10 -12.22 -4.09
N ASP A 111 14.68 -13.04 -4.96
CA ASP A 111 15.88 -12.65 -5.73
C ASP A 111 15.59 -11.46 -6.66
N LYS A 112 14.44 -11.51 -7.32
CA LYS A 112 14.05 -10.46 -8.27
C LYS A 112 13.50 -9.22 -7.57
N TYR A 113 12.56 -9.40 -6.65
CA TYR A 113 11.71 -8.34 -6.11
C TYR A 113 11.98 -7.98 -4.64
N GLY A 114 12.76 -8.78 -3.91
CA GLY A 114 13.04 -8.58 -2.49
C GLY A 114 14.15 -7.56 -2.25
N ARG A 115 13.88 -6.49 -1.51
CA ARG A 115 14.86 -5.44 -1.16
C ARG A 115 14.78 -5.01 0.29
N LEU A 116 15.93 -4.68 0.89
CA LEU A 116 16.00 -4.03 2.19
C LEU A 116 15.38 -2.61 2.10
N PRO A 117 14.66 -2.16 3.14
CA PRO A 117 14.01 -0.87 3.12
C PRO A 117 15.04 0.26 3.27
N LYS A 118 15.02 1.23 2.37
CA LYS A 118 15.91 2.41 2.44
C LYS A 118 15.39 3.50 3.38
N LEU A 119 14.09 3.54 3.62
CA LEU A 119 13.41 4.61 4.37
C LEU A 119 13.10 4.26 5.83
N ALA A 120 13.23 2.99 6.23
CA ALA A 120 13.01 2.60 7.62
C ALA A 120 14.26 2.94 8.44
N ARG A 121 14.09 3.43 9.68
CA ARG A 121 15.22 3.61 10.62
C ARG A 121 15.52 2.31 11.34
N GLY A 122 16.80 2.00 11.54
CA GLY A 122 17.23 0.84 12.31
C GLY A 122 16.75 -0.50 11.71
N PHE A 123 16.59 -0.55 10.39
CA PHE A 123 16.33 -1.80 9.70
C PHE A 123 17.55 -2.71 9.77
N THR A 124 17.29 -4.00 9.76
CA THR A 124 18.26 -5.08 9.80
C THR A 124 18.15 -5.90 8.52
N SER A 125 19.00 -6.91 8.35
CA SER A 125 18.85 -7.88 7.26
C SER A 125 17.52 -8.65 7.30
N LEU A 126 16.84 -8.66 8.46
CA LEU A 126 15.55 -9.33 8.68
C LEU A 126 14.35 -8.44 8.34
N ASP A 127 14.59 -7.18 7.98
CA ASP A 127 13.57 -6.24 7.54
C ASP A 127 13.67 -6.06 6.02
N PHE A 128 12.63 -6.40 5.28
CA PHE A 128 12.64 -6.32 3.82
C PHE A 128 11.25 -6.10 3.23
N GLN A 129 11.24 -5.71 1.96
CA GLN A 129 10.05 -5.47 1.16
C GLN A 129 10.07 -6.33 -0.10
N ILE A 130 8.88 -6.74 -0.57
CA ILE A 130 8.72 -7.49 -1.82
C ILE A 130 7.57 -6.88 -2.61
N CYS A 131 7.79 -6.45 -3.85
CA CYS A 131 6.75 -5.84 -4.69
C CYS A 131 6.92 -6.23 -6.17
N GLY A 132 5.84 -6.32 -6.94
CA GLY A 132 5.89 -6.73 -8.34
C GLY A 132 5.90 -8.25 -8.57
N TYR A 133 5.87 -9.05 -7.51
CA TYR A 133 5.94 -10.51 -7.58
C TYR A 133 4.63 -11.20 -8.00
N ILE A 134 3.54 -10.45 -8.19
CA ILE A 134 2.18 -10.99 -8.26
C ILE A 134 1.97 -12.03 -9.39
N ASN A 135 2.72 -11.90 -10.50
CA ASN A 135 2.66 -12.84 -11.62
C ASN A 135 3.26 -14.23 -11.29
N HIS A 136 3.93 -14.35 -10.14
CA HIS A 136 4.44 -15.60 -9.59
C HIS A 136 3.60 -16.15 -8.43
N ALA A 137 2.51 -15.45 -8.07
CA ALA A 137 1.68 -15.68 -6.89
C ALA A 137 0.19 -15.78 -7.28
N PRO A 138 -0.22 -16.84 -8.02
CA PRO A 138 -1.58 -16.97 -8.53
C PRO A 138 -2.67 -16.99 -7.46
N PHE A 139 -2.42 -17.58 -6.27
CA PHE A 139 -3.39 -17.55 -5.18
C PHE A 139 -3.59 -16.12 -4.68
N THR A 140 -2.48 -15.41 -4.41
CA THR A 140 -2.49 -14.02 -3.94
C THR A 140 -3.16 -13.10 -4.96
N LYS A 141 -2.85 -13.27 -6.25
CA LYS A 141 -3.49 -12.51 -7.34
C LYS A 141 -4.99 -12.74 -7.33
N ALA A 142 -5.42 -14.00 -7.32
CA ALA A 142 -6.83 -14.36 -7.30
C ALA A 142 -7.56 -13.79 -6.07
N ALA A 143 -6.94 -13.84 -4.88
CA ALA A 143 -7.53 -13.33 -3.65
C ALA A 143 -7.82 -11.82 -3.70
N TRP A 144 -6.87 -11.03 -4.20
CA TRP A 144 -6.99 -9.57 -4.25
C TRP A 144 -7.84 -9.06 -5.41
N THR A 145 -7.86 -9.79 -6.55
CA THR A 145 -8.66 -9.40 -7.72
C THR A 145 -10.04 -10.04 -7.77
N HIS A 146 -10.39 -10.90 -6.80
CA HIS A 146 -11.69 -11.55 -6.78
C HIS A 146 -12.83 -10.52 -6.63
N PRO A 147 -13.95 -10.64 -7.38
CA PRO A 147 -15.07 -9.71 -7.28
C PRO A 147 -15.63 -9.54 -5.86
N ARG A 148 -15.69 -10.63 -5.08
CA ARG A 148 -16.14 -10.57 -3.68
C ARG A 148 -15.23 -9.72 -2.80
N THR A 149 -13.91 -9.81 -2.96
CA THR A 149 -12.96 -8.95 -2.25
C THR A 149 -13.20 -7.49 -2.63
N GLN A 150 -13.35 -7.21 -3.93
CA GLN A 150 -13.61 -5.85 -4.42
C GLN A 150 -14.94 -5.28 -3.89
N GLU A 151 -16.00 -6.10 -3.84
CA GLU A 151 -17.30 -5.71 -3.29
C GLU A 151 -17.19 -5.29 -1.83
N ILE A 152 -16.51 -6.08 -0.99
CA ILE A 152 -16.30 -5.76 0.43
C ILE A 152 -15.60 -4.40 0.56
N LEU A 153 -14.53 -4.18 -0.20
CA LEU A 153 -13.77 -2.94 -0.14
C LEU A 153 -14.57 -1.74 -0.64
N ASN A 154 -15.36 -1.90 -1.70
CA ASN A 154 -16.22 -0.84 -2.22
C ASN A 154 -17.30 -0.46 -1.20
N ASN A 155 -17.92 -1.45 -0.55
CA ASN A 155 -18.93 -1.24 0.48
C ASN A 155 -18.35 -0.48 1.70
N ILE A 156 -17.15 -0.85 2.15
CA ILE A 156 -16.47 -0.18 3.26
C ILE A 156 -16.05 1.24 2.86
N ALA A 157 -15.48 1.42 1.66
CA ALA A 157 -15.02 2.71 1.15
C ALA A 157 -16.16 3.69 0.86
N GLY A 158 -17.38 3.20 0.63
CA GLY A 158 -18.54 3.99 0.21
C GLY A 158 -18.49 4.44 -1.25
N ILE A 159 -17.50 3.97 -2.01
CA ILE A 159 -17.31 4.25 -3.44
C ILE A 159 -16.75 3.02 -4.13
N ASN A 160 -16.90 2.93 -5.44
CA ASN A 160 -16.21 1.90 -6.20
C ASN A 160 -14.73 2.22 -6.33
N LEU A 161 -13.91 1.27 -5.90
CA LEU A 161 -12.47 1.27 -6.05
C LEU A 161 -12.05 0.27 -7.13
N LYS A 162 -10.87 0.48 -7.69
CA LYS A 162 -10.15 -0.53 -8.48
C LYS A 162 -8.66 -0.51 -8.13
N ILE A 163 -8.01 -1.65 -8.28
CA ILE A 163 -6.56 -1.76 -8.15
C ILE A 163 -5.91 -0.89 -9.24
N MET A 164 -4.84 -0.19 -8.89
CA MET A 164 -4.14 0.73 -9.80
C MET A 164 -3.48 -0.01 -10.99
N PHE A 165 -2.55 -0.92 -10.70
CA PHE A 165 -1.96 -1.87 -11.67
C PHE A 165 -1.31 -3.04 -10.92
N ASP A 166 -1.06 -4.13 -11.65
CA ASP A 166 -0.62 -5.42 -11.10
C ASP A 166 0.64 -5.34 -10.23
N TYR A 167 1.61 -4.50 -10.59
CA TYR A 167 2.88 -4.41 -9.87
C TYR A 167 2.72 -4.03 -8.39
N GLU A 168 1.71 -3.21 -8.06
CA GLU A 168 1.41 -2.76 -6.69
C GLU A 168 0.42 -3.69 -5.96
N ILE A 169 0.03 -4.82 -6.57
CA ILE A 169 -0.77 -5.81 -5.86
C ILE A 169 0.07 -6.50 -4.80
N ALA A 170 -0.41 -6.42 -3.58
CA ALA A 170 0.00 -7.20 -2.42
C ALA A 170 1.47 -7.01 -2.00
N HIS A 171 2.02 -5.81 -2.11
CA HIS A 171 3.40 -5.59 -1.68
C HIS A 171 3.59 -5.97 -0.20
N ILE A 172 4.70 -6.65 0.09
CA ILE A 172 5.00 -7.17 1.42
C ILE A 172 5.93 -6.20 2.13
N ASN A 173 5.63 -5.92 3.40
CA ASN A 173 6.59 -5.42 4.37
C ASN A 173 6.80 -6.52 5.41
N ALA A 174 8.03 -7.01 5.56
CA ALA A 174 8.38 -8.11 6.45
C ALA A 174 9.42 -7.65 7.48
N SER A 175 9.22 -8.08 8.72
CA SER A 175 10.20 -8.07 9.79
C SER A 175 10.17 -9.46 10.43
N LEU A 176 11.26 -10.21 10.28
CA LEU A 176 11.34 -11.60 10.77
C LEU A 176 11.92 -11.67 12.18
N ILE A 177 11.62 -12.78 12.86
CA ILE A 177 12.21 -13.09 14.18
C ILE A 177 13.71 -13.31 14.02
N ASN A 178 14.50 -12.63 14.85
CA ASN A 178 15.90 -12.97 15.03
C ASN A 178 16.01 -14.15 16.00
N LYS A 179 16.37 -15.33 15.50
CA LYS A 179 16.43 -16.55 16.31
C LYS A 179 17.58 -16.59 17.32
N ASP A 180 18.55 -15.67 17.22
CA ASP A 180 19.62 -15.54 18.21
C ASP A 180 19.10 -14.93 19.53
N PHE A 181 17.85 -14.43 19.52
CA PHE A 181 17.16 -13.89 20.67
C PHE A 181 15.84 -14.65 20.92
N PRO A 182 15.44 -14.87 22.19
CA PRO A 182 14.11 -15.32 22.54
C PRO A 182 13.00 -14.51 21.86
N VAL A 183 11.92 -15.18 21.45
CA VAL A 183 10.69 -14.53 20.98
C VAL A 183 10.14 -13.64 22.11
N GLY A 184 9.72 -12.43 21.75
CA GLY A 184 9.22 -11.44 22.70
C GLY A 184 10.30 -10.72 23.52
N GLN A 185 11.57 -11.06 23.35
CA GLN A 185 12.65 -10.26 23.94
C GLN A 185 12.55 -8.81 23.46
N LYS A 186 12.61 -7.86 24.39
CA LYS A 186 12.72 -6.43 24.06
C LYS A 186 14.06 -6.16 23.35
N MET A 187 13.97 -5.67 22.11
CA MET A 187 15.11 -5.35 21.24
C MET A 187 15.30 -3.83 21.05
N GLY A 188 14.31 -3.02 21.43
CA GLY A 188 14.36 -1.57 21.31
C GLY A 188 13.52 -0.86 22.36
N GLU A 189 13.54 0.46 22.31
CA GLU A 189 12.69 1.31 23.14
C GLU A 189 11.41 1.67 22.39
N GLU A 190 10.28 1.69 23.11
CA GLU A 190 9.03 2.18 22.56
C GLU A 190 9.15 3.68 22.34
N ALA A 191 9.10 4.09 21.08
CA ALA A 191 9.10 5.50 20.72
C ALA A 191 7.72 6.09 20.98
N ASP A 192 7.67 7.28 21.59
CA ASP A 192 6.47 8.11 21.54
C ASP A 192 6.18 8.45 20.08
N MET A 193 5.05 7.97 19.56
CA MET A 193 4.65 8.20 18.16
C MET A 193 4.66 9.68 17.80
N ALA A 194 4.33 10.58 18.74
CA ALA A 194 4.38 12.02 18.50
C ALA A 194 5.77 12.54 18.16
N THR A 195 6.82 11.80 18.49
CA THR A 195 8.22 12.15 18.23
C THR A 195 8.82 11.47 16.99
N ILE A 196 8.06 10.57 16.34
CA ILE A 196 8.52 9.90 15.13
C ILE A 196 8.54 10.91 13.99
N TYR A 197 9.63 10.98 13.24
CA TYR A 197 9.81 11.97 12.16
C TYR A 197 9.37 11.47 10.78
N ASP A 198 9.00 10.18 10.65
CA ASP A 198 8.71 9.54 9.37
C ASP A 198 7.19 9.47 9.07
N TRP A 199 6.43 10.45 9.58
CA TRP A 199 5.02 10.67 9.20
C TRP A 199 4.92 10.96 7.71
N HIS A 200 3.95 10.36 7.04
CA HIS A 200 3.80 10.50 5.59
C HIS A 200 2.36 10.40 5.13
N TYR A 201 2.17 10.73 3.85
CA TYR A 201 1.01 10.34 3.05
C TYR A 201 1.44 9.32 2.03
N ASP A 202 0.58 8.34 1.77
CA ASP A 202 0.81 7.39 0.70
C ASP A 202 0.77 8.04 -0.68
N SER A 203 1.35 7.33 -1.64
CA SER A 203 1.24 7.65 -3.05
C SER A 203 -0.13 7.28 -3.63
N ASN A 204 -0.78 6.21 -3.14
CA ASN A 204 -2.12 5.79 -3.58
C ASN A 204 -3.25 6.57 -2.89
N SER A 205 -4.36 6.76 -3.60
CA SER A 205 -5.57 7.40 -3.05
C SER A 205 -6.12 6.63 -1.84
N PHE A 206 -6.27 5.31 -1.99
CA PHE A 206 -6.62 4.37 -0.93
C PHE A 206 -5.56 3.30 -0.80
N VAL A 207 -5.38 2.81 0.42
CA VAL A 207 -4.54 1.68 0.73
C VAL A 207 -5.29 0.73 1.65
N ILE A 208 -5.12 -0.57 1.43
CA ILE A 208 -5.49 -1.59 2.41
C ILE A 208 -4.23 -2.28 2.90
N VAL A 209 -4.13 -2.45 4.21
CA VAL A 209 -3.04 -3.15 4.88
C VAL A 209 -3.61 -4.40 5.54
N LEU A 210 -3.30 -5.58 4.99
CA LEU A 210 -3.62 -6.88 5.55
C LEU A 210 -2.47 -7.36 6.44
N MET A 211 -2.77 -7.80 7.66
CA MET A 211 -1.78 -8.40 8.54
C MET A 211 -1.67 -9.90 8.26
N LEU A 212 -0.53 -10.34 7.71
CA LEU A 212 -0.25 -11.74 7.40
C LEU A 212 0.42 -12.49 8.56
N SER A 213 1.15 -11.76 9.41
CA SER A 213 1.76 -12.29 10.63
C SER A 213 1.92 -11.21 11.69
N THR A 214 1.51 -11.55 12.91
CA THR A 214 1.64 -10.72 14.12
C THR A 214 1.36 -11.59 15.36
N ASN A 215 1.55 -11.04 16.55
CA ASN A 215 1.31 -11.71 17.83
C ASN A 215 0.65 -10.72 18.82
N ASP A 216 -0.27 -11.21 19.66
CA ASP A 216 -0.96 -10.42 20.69
C ASP A 216 0.02 -9.87 21.77
N ASP A 217 1.19 -10.50 21.96
CA ASP A 217 2.25 -10.07 22.89
C ASP A 217 3.24 -9.06 22.24
N MET A 218 3.02 -8.69 20.98
CA MET A 218 3.88 -7.76 20.27
C MET A 218 3.73 -6.34 20.84
N ILE A 219 4.85 -5.72 21.22
CA ILE A 219 4.86 -4.31 21.66
C ILE A 219 5.40 -3.45 20.52
N GLY A 220 4.72 -2.33 20.24
CA GLY A 220 4.98 -1.50 19.07
C GLY A 220 4.26 -2.06 17.83
N GLY A 221 4.72 -1.74 16.62
CA GLY A 221 4.06 -2.27 15.40
C GLY A 221 2.73 -1.60 15.04
N LYS A 222 2.30 -0.62 15.84
CA LYS A 222 1.03 0.12 15.72
C LYS A 222 1.06 1.12 14.56
N THR A 223 -0.11 1.38 14.01
CA THR A 223 -0.32 2.48 13.06
C THR A 223 -0.86 3.70 13.82
N GLY A 224 -0.10 4.80 13.74
CA GLY A 224 -0.49 6.10 14.22
C GLY A 224 -1.03 6.96 13.08
N LEU A 225 -1.96 7.85 13.40
CA LEU A 225 -2.59 8.83 12.52
C LEU A 225 -2.47 10.22 13.14
N ILE A 226 -2.46 11.25 12.30
CA ILE A 226 -2.61 12.63 12.77
C ILE A 226 -4.03 13.12 12.47
N ASP A 227 -4.69 13.67 13.50
CA ASP A 227 -5.99 14.32 13.39
C ASP A 227 -5.85 15.79 12.90
N GLY A 228 -6.96 16.45 12.59
CA GLY A 228 -6.95 17.85 12.13
C GLY A 228 -6.48 18.88 13.17
N ASN A 229 -6.26 18.46 14.42
CA ASN A 229 -5.68 19.27 15.49
C ASN A 229 -4.20 18.92 15.74
N GLU A 230 -3.55 18.20 14.82
CA GLU A 230 -2.16 17.76 14.89
C GLU A 230 -1.87 16.79 16.05
N ARG A 231 -2.88 16.08 16.55
CA ARG A 231 -2.74 15.08 17.61
C ARG A 231 -2.55 13.69 17.03
N VAL A 232 -1.76 12.88 17.73
CA VAL A 232 -1.60 11.46 17.39
C VAL A 232 -2.79 10.66 17.90
N ILE A 233 -3.39 9.88 17.01
CA ILE A 233 -4.42 8.88 17.32
C ILE A 233 -3.92 7.53 16.80
N SER A 234 -4.04 6.46 17.58
CA SER A 234 -3.72 5.11 17.13
C SER A 234 -4.99 4.36 16.74
N ILE A 235 -4.89 3.55 15.67
CA ILE A 235 -5.91 2.54 15.37
C ILE A 235 -5.66 1.27 16.17
N SER A 236 -6.68 0.45 16.30
CA SER A 236 -6.58 -0.84 16.98
C SER A 236 -5.57 -1.75 16.27
N GLU A 237 -4.88 -2.61 17.03
CA GLU A 237 -3.91 -3.53 16.45
C GLU A 237 -4.60 -4.64 15.65
N PRO A 238 -4.13 -4.94 14.42
CA PRO A 238 -4.72 -6.00 13.61
C PRO A 238 -4.27 -7.37 14.09
N LYS A 239 -5.11 -8.38 13.89
CA LYS A 239 -4.76 -9.80 14.01
C LYS A 239 -4.41 -10.38 12.64
N VAL A 240 -3.81 -11.58 12.61
CA VAL A 240 -3.60 -12.29 11.35
C VAL A 240 -4.93 -12.44 10.59
N GLY A 241 -4.94 -12.09 9.30
CA GLY A 241 -6.13 -12.12 8.45
C GLY A 241 -7.00 -10.87 8.52
N TYR A 242 -6.70 -9.92 9.42
CA TYR A 242 -7.42 -8.67 9.53
C TYR A 242 -6.75 -7.59 8.71
N ALA A 243 -7.56 -6.70 8.15
CA ALA A 243 -7.12 -5.63 7.29
C ALA A 243 -7.64 -4.27 7.74
N CYS A 244 -6.87 -3.22 7.47
CA CYS A 244 -7.26 -1.83 7.66
C CYS A 244 -7.29 -1.13 6.30
N LEU A 245 -8.43 -0.54 5.95
CA LEU A 245 -8.58 0.35 4.81
C LEU A 245 -8.37 1.81 5.25
N LEU A 246 -7.56 2.56 4.51
CA LEU A 246 -7.12 3.93 4.81
C LEU A 246 -7.09 4.77 3.53
N GLN A 247 -7.57 6.02 3.60
CA GLN A 247 -7.40 7.02 2.55
C GLN A 247 -6.01 7.65 2.66
N GLY A 248 -4.98 6.86 2.33
CA GLY A 248 -3.57 7.14 2.66
C GLY A 248 -3.02 8.43 2.04
N ARG A 249 -3.61 8.93 0.94
CA ARG A 249 -3.21 10.20 0.35
C ARG A 249 -3.69 11.43 1.13
N VAL A 250 -4.71 11.28 1.97
CA VAL A 250 -5.36 12.38 2.70
C VAL A 250 -5.07 12.33 4.20
N VAL A 251 -4.91 11.13 4.77
CA VAL A 251 -4.65 10.93 6.20
C VAL A 251 -3.15 10.76 6.44
N ARG A 252 -2.55 11.66 7.21
CA ARG A 252 -1.14 11.56 7.57
C ARG A 252 -0.96 10.47 8.61
N HIS A 253 -0.04 9.55 8.37
CA HIS A 253 0.09 8.35 9.18
C HIS A 253 1.53 7.86 9.28
N VAL A 254 1.75 6.92 10.19
CA VAL A 254 3.02 6.23 10.38
C VAL A 254 2.77 4.82 10.90
N ALA A 255 3.60 3.86 10.48
CA ALA A 255 3.66 2.53 11.07
C ALA A 255 4.93 2.43 11.92
N THR A 256 4.78 2.04 13.18
CA THR A 256 5.92 1.81 14.07
C THR A 256 6.47 0.40 13.87
N LYS A 257 7.77 0.20 14.15
CA LYS A 257 8.37 -1.14 14.20
C LYS A 257 8.05 -1.79 15.55
N PRO A 258 7.89 -3.12 15.61
CA PRO A 258 7.89 -3.83 16.88
C PRO A 258 9.20 -3.58 17.64
N VAL A 259 9.10 -3.36 18.95
CA VAL A 259 10.27 -3.21 19.83
C VAL A 259 10.64 -4.51 20.53
N THR A 260 9.88 -5.56 20.24
CA THR A 260 10.07 -6.93 20.69
C THR A 260 10.44 -7.83 19.51
N ASN A 261 11.19 -8.89 19.77
CA ASN A 261 11.55 -9.90 18.78
C ASN A 261 10.34 -10.75 18.35
N HIS A 262 9.51 -10.19 17.47
CA HIS A 262 8.31 -10.81 16.93
C HIS A 262 8.28 -10.65 15.42
N GLU A 263 7.71 -11.64 14.74
CA GLU A 263 7.43 -11.54 13.32
C GLU A 263 6.29 -10.53 13.08
N ARG A 264 6.49 -9.62 12.13
CA ARG A 264 5.45 -8.72 11.63
C ARG A 264 5.51 -8.67 10.11
N ILE A 265 4.54 -9.29 9.46
CA ILE A 265 4.43 -9.33 8.01
C ILE A 265 3.08 -8.75 7.60
N SER A 266 3.10 -7.72 6.76
CA SER A 266 1.89 -7.10 6.21
C SER A 266 1.92 -7.13 4.68
N SER A 267 0.76 -7.38 4.07
CA SER A 267 0.52 -7.21 2.63
C SER A 267 -0.30 -5.96 2.39
N VAL A 268 0.07 -5.19 1.38
CA VAL A 268 -0.51 -3.89 1.13
C VAL A 268 -0.93 -3.76 -0.33
N VAL A 269 -2.14 -3.26 -0.57
CA VAL A 269 -2.67 -3.03 -1.92
C VAL A 269 -3.13 -1.59 -2.08
N GLY A 270 -2.71 -0.98 -3.18
CA GLY A 270 -3.14 0.36 -3.60
C GLY A 270 -4.42 0.35 -4.41
N TYR A 271 -5.33 1.26 -4.09
CA TYR A 271 -6.59 1.47 -4.80
C TYR A 271 -6.76 2.91 -5.27
N ILE A 272 -7.44 3.03 -6.39
CA ILE A 272 -7.91 4.29 -6.98
C ILE A 272 -9.42 4.26 -7.15
N PRO A 273 -10.08 5.41 -7.33
CA PRO A 273 -11.47 5.46 -7.74
C PRO A 273 -11.66 4.75 -9.08
N GLU A 274 -12.68 3.89 -9.18
CA GLU A 274 -13.03 3.27 -10.45
C GLU A 274 -13.55 4.33 -11.43
N SER A 275 -14.50 5.17 -10.98
CA SER A 275 -15.04 6.26 -11.79
C SER A 275 -13.98 7.33 -12.09
N VAL A 276 -14.02 7.85 -13.32
CA VAL A 276 -13.21 9.02 -13.75
C VAL A 276 -13.83 10.36 -13.35
N GLU A 277 -15.05 10.35 -12.81
CA GLU A 277 -15.69 11.56 -12.27
C GLU A 277 -15.14 11.91 -10.88
N ILE A 278 -14.61 10.93 -10.17
CA ILE A 278 -13.87 11.13 -8.91
C ILE A 278 -12.41 11.34 -9.26
N THR A 279 -11.81 12.38 -8.69
CA THR A 279 -10.40 12.71 -8.96
C THR A 279 -9.51 11.61 -8.41
N ASP A 280 -8.66 11.06 -9.29
CA ASP A 280 -7.58 10.19 -8.89
C ASP A 280 -6.44 11.04 -8.29
N THR A 281 -6.17 10.84 -7.00
CA THR A 281 -5.18 11.62 -6.25
C THR A 281 -3.80 10.97 -6.19
N THR A 282 -3.63 9.89 -6.94
CA THR A 282 -2.41 9.10 -6.94
C THR A 282 -1.25 9.87 -7.52
N VAL A 283 -0.10 9.79 -6.84
CA VAL A 283 1.14 10.48 -7.21
C VAL A 283 2.32 9.53 -7.13
N LEU A 284 3.37 9.79 -7.88
CA LEU A 284 4.62 9.05 -7.85
C LEU A 284 5.57 9.71 -6.84
N THR A 285 5.39 9.45 -5.54
CA THR A 285 6.24 10.03 -4.48
C THR A 285 7.03 8.94 -3.76
N SER A 286 6.37 8.21 -2.86
CA SER A 286 6.96 7.07 -2.17
C SER A 286 7.26 5.90 -3.10
N PHE A 287 6.53 5.69 -4.20
CA PHE A 287 6.78 4.52 -5.08
C PHE A 287 7.95 4.64 -6.05
N LYS A 288 8.60 5.79 -6.10
CA LYS A 288 9.74 6.05 -6.97
C LYS A 288 10.86 5.02 -6.74
N PRO A 289 11.41 4.38 -7.79
CA PRO A 289 12.56 3.48 -7.68
C PRO A 289 13.75 4.04 -6.88
N SER A 290 14.08 5.35 -6.98
CA SER A 290 15.19 5.92 -6.19
C SER A 290 14.87 6.13 -4.71
N VAL A 291 13.57 6.17 -4.36
CA VAL A 291 13.03 6.41 -3.02
C VAL A 291 12.72 5.09 -2.31
N LEU A 292 11.94 4.21 -2.96
CA LEU A 292 11.61 2.86 -2.51
C LEU A 292 12.24 1.82 -3.46
N PRO A 293 13.36 1.19 -3.04
CA PRO A 293 14.09 0.20 -3.84
C PRO A 293 13.26 -1.01 -4.29
N ARG A 294 12.13 -1.29 -3.61
CA ARG A 294 11.19 -2.35 -4.00
C ARG A 294 10.54 -2.13 -5.38
N SER A 295 10.58 -0.92 -5.91
CA SER A 295 10.09 -0.58 -7.24
C SER A 295 11.23 -0.69 -8.26
N ILE A 296 11.24 -1.75 -9.05
CA ILE A 296 12.25 -1.99 -10.09
C ILE A 296 12.00 -1.03 -11.26
N HIS A 297 13.01 -0.23 -11.62
CA HIS A 297 12.92 0.83 -12.63
C HIS A 297 12.21 0.40 -13.92
N ASP A 298 12.74 -0.64 -14.58
CA ASP A 298 12.29 -1.12 -15.90
C ASP A 298 10.92 -1.84 -15.88
N GLU A 299 10.38 -2.16 -14.71
CA GLU A 299 9.03 -2.74 -14.59
C GLU A 299 8.02 -1.72 -14.07
N TYR A 300 8.43 -0.89 -13.12
CA TYR A 300 7.56 0.05 -12.44
C TYR A 300 7.15 1.22 -13.33
N TYR A 301 8.12 1.89 -13.97
CA TYR A 301 7.83 3.08 -14.76
C TYR A 301 6.97 2.80 -15.99
N PRO A 302 7.19 1.71 -16.75
CA PRO A 302 6.27 1.32 -17.81
C PRO A 302 4.84 1.08 -17.30
N ALA A 303 4.68 0.34 -16.19
CA ALA A 303 3.37 0.08 -15.60
C ALA A 303 2.68 1.37 -15.13
N TRP A 304 3.42 2.29 -14.52
CA TRP A 304 2.93 3.62 -14.15
C TRP A 304 2.46 4.42 -15.37
N CYS A 305 3.28 4.50 -16.42
CA CYS A 305 2.92 5.18 -17.67
C CYS A 305 1.66 4.58 -18.30
N GLU A 306 1.59 3.26 -18.41
CA GLU A 306 0.45 2.53 -18.96
C GLU A 306 -0.82 2.88 -18.19
N TYR A 307 -0.80 2.76 -16.85
CA TYR A 307 -1.91 3.16 -15.99
C TYR A 307 -2.34 4.62 -16.23
N ARG A 308 -1.38 5.56 -16.25
CA ARG A 308 -1.69 6.98 -16.44
C ARG A 308 -2.35 7.23 -17.79
N PHE A 309 -1.85 6.61 -18.86
CA PHE A 309 -2.40 6.73 -20.20
C PHE A 309 -3.77 6.07 -20.34
N SER A 310 -3.96 4.86 -19.78
CA SER A 310 -5.27 4.20 -19.77
C SER A 310 -6.32 5.04 -19.03
N ARG A 311 -5.97 5.69 -17.91
CA ARG A 311 -6.90 6.62 -17.24
C ARG A 311 -7.24 7.84 -18.10
N LEU A 312 -6.26 8.40 -18.82
CA LEU A 312 -6.51 9.49 -19.76
C LEU A 312 -7.47 9.07 -20.88
N GLU A 313 -7.33 7.84 -21.40
CA GLU A 313 -8.25 7.26 -22.38
C GLU A 313 -9.66 7.10 -21.82
N GLU A 314 -9.80 6.59 -20.58
CA GLU A 314 -11.09 6.46 -19.88
C GLU A 314 -11.77 7.83 -19.72
N MET A 315 -11.03 8.86 -19.30
CA MET A 315 -11.53 10.24 -19.15
C MET A 315 -12.03 10.81 -20.48
N LEU A 316 -11.23 10.66 -21.55
CA LEU A 316 -11.58 11.11 -22.89
C LEU A 316 -12.82 10.39 -23.43
N LYS A 317 -12.88 9.06 -23.26
CA LYS A 317 -14.03 8.25 -23.67
C LYS A 317 -15.29 8.70 -22.95
N HIS A 318 -15.23 8.84 -21.62
CA HIS A 318 -16.34 9.31 -20.81
C HIS A 318 -16.85 10.69 -21.26
N LYS A 319 -15.94 11.65 -21.47
CA LYS A 319 -16.33 12.99 -21.95
C LYS A 319 -16.99 12.95 -23.33
N LYS A 320 -16.45 12.16 -24.26
CA LYS A 320 -17.03 11.99 -25.61
C LYS A 320 -18.44 11.42 -25.54
N GLU A 321 -18.71 10.48 -24.63
CA GLU A 321 -20.05 9.94 -24.42
C GLU A 321 -21.02 10.99 -23.86
N GLN A 322 -20.58 11.82 -22.90
CA GLN A 322 -21.38 12.94 -22.38
C GLN A 322 -21.75 13.96 -23.48
N LEU A 323 -20.81 14.26 -24.40
CA LEU A 323 -21.04 15.17 -25.52
C LEU A 323 -22.05 14.63 -26.54
N LYS A 324 -22.10 13.30 -26.77
CA LYS A 324 -23.06 12.66 -27.67
C LYS A 324 -24.50 12.67 -27.14
N ARG A 325 -24.67 12.70 -25.81
CA ARG A 325 -25.97 12.50 -25.14
C ARG A 325 -26.80 13.78 -24.94
N LYS A 326 -26.28 14.97 -25.28
CA LYS A 326 -27.00 16.24 -25.13
C LYS A 326 -27.68 16.65 -26.45
N GLU A 327 -28.97 16.34 -26.59
CA GLU A 327 -29.85 17.12 -27.48
C GLU A 327 -30.07 18.49 -26.81
N GLY A 328 -29.38 19.52 -27.30
CA GLY A 328 -29.49 20.88 -26.80
C GLY A 328 -28.27 21.40 -26.04
N HIS A 329 -27.86 22.61 -26.42
CA HIS A 329 -26.79 23.48 -25.89
C HIS A 329 -25.44 22.84 -25.52
N PHE A 330 -24.42 23.14 -26.33
CA PHE A 330 -23.03 22.85 -26.04
C PHE A 330 -22.51 23.74 -24.89
N ASP A 331 -22.12 23.12 -23.78
CA ASP A 331 -21.50 23.83 -22.66
C ASP A 331 -20.00 24.03 -22.92
N GLN A 332 -19.67 25.18 -23.51
CA GLN A 332 -18.29 25.54 -23.83
C GLN A 332 -17.40 25.65 -22.58
N LYS A 333 -17.95 26.06 -21.42
CA LYS A 333 -17.16 26.26 -20.19
C LYS A 333 -16.74 24.92 -19.60
N ASP A 334 -17.67 23.97 -19.55
CA ASP A 334 -17.42 22.60 -19.11
C ASP A 334 -16.34 21.89 -19.96
N VAL A 335 -16.39 22.05 -21.29
CA VAL A 335 -15.34 21.48 -22.17
C VAL A 335 -13.98 22.15 -21.96
N ILE A 336 -13.92 23.47 -21.79
CA ILE A 336 -12.67 24.17 -21.47
C ILE A 336 -12.09 23.67 -20.13
N ALA A 337 -12.92 23.51 -19.11
CA ALA A 337 -12.50 23.00 -17.81
C ALA A 337 -11.94 21.58 -17.92
N PHE A 338 -12.62 20.70 -18.68
CA PHE A 338 -12.13 19.35 -18.94
C PHE A 338 -10.78 19.35 -19.68
N CYS A 339 -10.60 20.16 -20.72
CA CYS A 339 -9.31 20.24 -21.42
C CYS A 339 -8.16 20.68 -20.49
N LYS A 340 -8.41 21.64 -19.59
CA LYS A 340 -7.43 22.07 -18.58
C LYS A 340 -7.11 20.95 -17.58
N GLN A 341 -8.10 20.15 -17.21
CA GLN A 341 -7.89 18.98 -16.35
C GLN A 341 -6.97 17.95 -17.04
N LEU A 342 -7.15 17.70 -18.34
CA LEU A 342 -6.27 16.80 -19.09
C LEU A 342 -4.84 17.36 -19.20
N GLU A 343 -4.70 18.67 -19.44
CA GLU A 343 -3.40 19.36 -19.45
C GLU A 343 -2.66 19.17 -18.12
N ASP A 344 -3.32 19.45 -16.99
CA ASP A 344 -2.75 19.25 -15.65
C ASP A 344 -2.41 17.78 -15.37
N TYR A 345 -3.27 16.85 -15.79
CA TYR A 345 -3.05 15.42 -15.60
C TYR A 345 -1.81 14.92 -16.36
N VAL A 346 -1.63 15.33 -17.61
CA VAL A 346 -0.45 15.00 -18.42
C VAL A 346 0.79 15.68 -17.85
N LEU A 347 0.70 16.96 -17.46
CA LEU A 347 1.77 17.71 -16.81
C LEU A 347 2.28 16.99 -15.55
N LYS A 348 1.38 16.58 -14.65
CA LYS A 348 1.73 15.83 -13.43
C LYS A 348 2.35 14.47 -13.73
N THR A 349 1.90 13.81 -14.80
CA THR A 349 2.43 12.48 -15.17
C THR A 349 3.94 12.52 -15.39
N TYR A 350 4.45 13.56 -16.07
CA TYR A 350 5.89 13.66 -16.28
C TYR A 350 6.64 14.51 -15.26
N ASN A 351 6.00 15.49 -14.63
CA ASN A 351 6.61 16.26 -13.56
C ASN A 351 7.00 15.39 -12.36
N GLU A 352 6.36 14.24 -12.19
CA GLU A 352 6.73 13.34 -11.10
C GLU A 352 7.83 12.33 -11.49
N PHE A 353 8.24 12.25 -12.76
CA PHE A 353 9.38 11.42 -13.16
C PHE A 353 10.71 12.02 -12.73
N GLU A 354 11.57 11.19 -12.14
CA GLU A 354 12.91 11.56 -11.67
C GLU A 354 13.81 12.18 -12.77
N LEU A 355 13.55 11.86 -14.04
CA LEU A 355 14.28 12.43 -15.19
C LEU A 355 13.94 13.90 -15.45
N TYR A 356 12.74 14.34 -15.09
CA TYR A 356 12.27 15.70 -15.34
C TYR A 356 12.31 16.54 -14.07
N ASP A 357 11.69 16.05 -13.01
CA ASP A 357 11.73 16.68 -11.69
C ASP A 357 11.80 15.63 -10.58
N ASN A 358 12.74 15.84 -9.67
CA ASN A 358 12.92 14.99 -8.51
C ASN A 358 12.99 15.82 -7.24
N PRO A 359 11.83 16.26 -6.71
CA PRO A 359 11.80 16.97 -5.46
C PRO A 359 12.41 16.10 -4.34
N PRO A 360 13.06 16.72 -3.34
CA PRO A 360 13.66 15.98 -2.24
C PRO A 360 12.59 15.19 -1.49
N TYR A 361 12.95 13.97 -1.11
CA TYR A 361 12.17 13.15 -0.20
C TYR A 361 12.69 13.35 1.25
N PRO A 362 11.82 13.48 2.26
CA PRO A 362 10.37 13.52 2.16
C PRO A 362 9.84 14.88 1.64
N PRO A 363 8.70 14.89 0.92
CA PRO A 363 8.09 16.14 0.49
C PRO A 363 7.67 17.01 1.69
N LYS A 364 7.80 18.34 1.57
CA LYS A 364 7.42 19.31 2.63
C LYS A 364 5.99 19.10 3.16
N ILE A 365 5.08 18.60 2.33
CA ILE A 365 3.69 18.34 2.72
C ILE A 365 3.57 17.34 3.88
N TYR A 366 4.54 16.43 4.04
CA TYR A 366 4.54 15.43 5.10
C TYR A 366 4.69 16.06 6.50
N SER A 367 5.24 17.25 6.60
CA SER A 367 5.36 18.00 7.86
C SER A 367 4.49 19.25 7.92
N THR A 368 3.66 19.50 6.91
CA THR A 368 2.77 20.67 6.89
C THR A 368 1.51 20.37 7.70
N PRO A 369 1.16 21.19 8.72
CA PRO A 369 -0.06 21.02 9.49
C PRO A 369 -1.32 21.12 8.65
N TYR A 370 -2.38 20.39 9.00
CA TYR A 370 -3.67 20.41 8.29
C TYR A 370 -4.26 21.82 8.17
N ASN A 371 -4.12 22.65 9.20
CA ASN A 371 -4.63 24.03 9.18
C ASN A 371 -3.90 24.95 8.19
N ASP A 372 -2.69 24.59 7.78
CA ASP A 372 -1.85 25.33 6.84
C ASP A 372 -1.98 24.83 5.38
N LEU A 373 -2.79 23.79 5.15
CA LEU A 373 -3.09 23.25 3.82
C LEU A 373 -4.02 24.13 2.98
#